data_AF-A0A9P4U4I4-F1
#
_entry.id   AF-A0A9P4U4I4-F1
#
_cell.length_a   1.000
_cell.length_b   1.000
_cell.length_c   1.000
_cell.angle_alpha   90.00
_cell.angle_beta   90.00
_cell.angle_gamma   90.00
#
_symmetry.space_group_name_H-M   'P 1'
#
loop_
_entity.id
_entity.type
_entity.pdbx_description
1 polymer ?
#
loop_
_entity_poly.entity_id
_entity_poly.type
_entity_poly.pdbx_seq_one_letter_code
_entity_poly.pdbx_strand_id
1 'polypeptide(L)'
;MAEHPSIATTVFAIEELLESILIYLSIDRLLLLKRVCSQWNHVITHSPSLQKILFLRPATLLSLSTREHNPLFETYLKTISYADGPTSTSTKAPSAHLEMNPKIMRTLLTKCPPSWRSMLAFQPPCSYNLTMPSLSVFDITVKEKHEGHVPIMVAVELASKRVEQEAERKRNRRISLDSALRGRFALVREGRLVKEGEGLKRRRGENGDGDGDGDGEPSGVMEARRRAIEIAIGSSG
;
A
#
# COMPACT_ATOMS: atom_id res chain seq x y z
N MET A 1 13.33 27.08 55.16
CA MET A 1 14.63 26.51 54.73
C MET A 1 14.58 26.42 53.22
N ALA A 2 15.39 27.20 52.50
CA ALA A 2 15.45 27.12 51.04
C ALA A 2 16.33 25.92 50.69
N GLU A 3 15.74 24.88 50.10
CA GLU A 3 16.51 23.75 49.58
C GLU A 3 17.36 24.24 48.41
N HIS A 4 18.67 24.08 48.51
CA HIS A 4 19.56 24.34 47.39
C HIS A 4 19.35 23.26 46.33
N PRO A 5 19.13 23.65 45.06
CA PRO A 5 19.01 22.66 43.99
C PRO A 5 20.30 21.85 43.89
N SER A 6 20.14 20.53 43.72
CA SER A 6 21.26 19.62 43.48
C SER A 6 22.10 20.11 42.29
N ILE A 7 23.42 19.90 42.37
CA ILE A 7 24.37 20.23 41.30
C ILE A 7 23.94 19.57 39.96
N ALA A 8 23.38 18.35 40.04
CA ALA A 8 22.83 17.68 38.86
C ALA A 8 21.69 18.49 38.21
N THR A 9 20.80 19.06 39.02
CA THR A 9 19.70 19.92 38.55
C THR A 9 20.24 21.19 37.89
N THR A 10 21.31 21.79 38.44
CA THR A 10 21.94 22.98 37.84
C THR A 10 22.66 22.66 36.54
N VAL A 11 23.28 21.49 36.41
CA VAL A 11 23.97 21.07 35.18
C VAL A 11 22.96 20.74 34.08
N PHE A 12 21.88 20.03 34.39
CA PHE A 12 20.80 19.76 33.44
C PHE A 12 19.94 20.99 33.12
N ALA A 13 20.09 22.07 33.89
CA ALA A 13 19.47 23.35 33.56
C ALA A 13 20.10 24.00 32.32
N ILE A 14 21.34 23.64 31.98
CA ILE A 14 22.08 24.16 30.84
C ILE A 14 21.72 23.31 29.61
N GLU A 15 21.01 23.91 28.66
CA GLU A 15 20.45 23.21 27.51
C GLU A 15 21.53 22.59 26.62
N GLU A 16 22.68 23.25 26.47
CA GLU A 16 23.81 22.80 25.66
C GLU A 16 24.48 21.55 26.22
N LEU A 17 24.58 21.47 27.56
CA LEU A 17 25.12 20.28 28.23
C LEU A 17 24.13 19.12 28.14
N LEU A 18 22.84 19.41 28.33
CA LEU A 18 21.81 18.39 28.17
C LEU A 18 21.77 17.88 26.72
N GLU A 19 21.80 18.76 25.72
CA GLU A 19 21.90 18.37 24.30
C GLU A 19 23.11 17.46 24.05
N SER A 20 24.29 17.85 24.56
CA SER A 20 25.53 17.09 24.39
C SER A 20 25.43 15.67 24.94
N ILE A 21 24.69 15.47 26.03
CA ILE A 21 24.44 14.14 26.60
C ILE A 21 23.42 13.37 25.75
N LEU A 22 22.34 14.03 25.33
CA LEU A 22 21.24 13.42 24.60
C LEU A 22 21.65 12.95 23.20
N ILE A 23 22.59 13.62 22.54
CA ILE A 23 23.09 13.24 21.19
C ILE A 23 23.61 11.80 21.14
N TYR A 24 24.14 11.26 22.25
CA TYR A 24 24.67 9.89 22.32
C TYR A 24 23.60 8.81 22.54
N LEU A 25 22.32 9.18 22.60
CA LEU A 25 21.23 8.24 22.83
C LEU A 25 20.59 7.78 21.52
N SER A 26 20.18 6.51 21.49
CA SER A 26 19.38 5.96 20.39
C SER A 26 18.04 6.67 20.24
N ILE A 27 17.50 6.72 19.02
CA ILE A 27 16.22 7.36 18.67
C ILE A 27 15.08 6.94 19.60
N ASP A 28 14.94 5.66 19.91
CA ASP A 28 13.88 5.16 20.81
C ASP A 28 13.96 5.78 22.21
N ARG A 29 15.17 5.87 22.76
CA ARG A 29 15.42 6.47 24.08
C ARG A 29 15.12 7.96 24.06
N LEU A 30 15.54 8.67 23.02
CA LEU A 30 15.21 10.10 22.86
C LEU A 30 13.70 10.33 22.84
N LEU A 31 12.94 9.51 22.12
CA LEU A 31 11.49 9.62 22.08
C LEU A 31 10.83 9.36 23.45
N LEU A 32 11.36 8.44 24.26
CA LEU A 32 10.89 8.20 25.62
C LEU A 32 11.19 9.37 26.55
N LEU A 33 12.39 9.95 26.41
CA LEU A 33 12.85 11.06 27.26
C LEU A 33 12.03 12.33 27.12
N LYS A 34 11.38 12.55 25.96
CA LYS A 34 10.39 13.64 25.78
C LYS A 34 9.26 13.62 26.80
N ARG A 35 9.01 12.49 27.47
CA ARG A 35 7.93 12.30 28.45
C ARG A 35 8.37 12.46 29.90
N VAL A 36 9.67 12.60 30.18
CA VAL A 36 10.21 12.65 31.54
C VAL A 36 9.91 13.99 32.19
N CYS A 37 10.28 15.10 31.55
CA CYS A 37 9.94 16.44 32.00
C CYS A 37 9.84 17.45 30.84
N SER A 38 9.27 18.62 31.11
CA SER A 38 9.06 19.69 30.13
C SER A 38 10.38 20.23 29.55
N GLN A 39 11.42 20.33 30.36
CA GLN A 39 12.74 20.81 29.93
C GLN A 39 13.38 19.88 28.90
N TRP A 40 13.38 18.57 29.14
CA TRP A 40 13.96 17.61 28.19
C TRP A 40 13.15 17.59 26.90
N ASN A 41 11.82 17.66 27.00
CA ASN A 41 10.96 17.82 25.83
C ASN A 41 11.28 19.11 25.05
N HIS A 42 11.54 20.21 25.76
CA HIS A 42 11.91 21.50 25.16
C HIS A 42 13.21 21.37 24.37
N VAL A 43 14.29 20.89 24.99
CA VAL A 43 15.59 20.70 24.34
C VAL A 43 15.49 19.77 23.13
N ILE A 44 14.85 18.60 23.28
CA ILE A 44 14.68 17.63 22.18
C ILE A 44 13.86 18.23 21.02
N THR A 45 12.88 19.08 21.32
CA THR A 45 11.98 19.65 20.31
C THR A 45 12.55 20.90 19.65
N HIS A 46 13.50 21.61 20.25
CA HIS A 46 14.04 22.87 19.68
C HIS A 46 15.48 22.74 19.18
N SER A 47 16.26 21.78 19.68
CA SER A 47 17.63 21.53 19.22
C SER A 47 17.66 21.01 17.77
N PRO A 48 18.32 21.72 16.84
CA PRO A 48 18.45 21.26 15.45
C PRO A 48 19.24 19.96 15.32
N SER A 49 20.22 19.71 16.19
CA SER A 49 21.05 18.51 16.17
C SER A 49 20.21 17.29 16.53
N LEU A 50 19.45 17.37 17.63
CA LEU A 50 18.56 16.30 18.07
C LEU A 50 17.42 16.06 17.09
N GLN A 51 16.85 17.12 16.48
CA GLN A 51 15.84 16.96 15.44
C GLN A 51 16.37 16.24 14.19
N LYS A 52 17.63 16.44 13.82
CA LYS A 52 18.26 15.67 12.73
C LYS A 52 18.37 14.20 13.12
N ILE A 53 18.92 13.89 14.30
CA ILE A 53 19.04 12.50 14.80
C ILE A 53 17.67 11.81 14.85
N LEU A 54 16.61 12.51 15.24
CA LEU A 54 15.24 11.99 15.29
C LEU A 54 14.55 11.92 13.92
N PHE A 55 15.23 12.22 12.82
CA PHE A 55 14.64 12.27 11.49
C PHE A 55 13.51 13.30 11.34
N LEU A 56 13.39 14.28 12.23
CA LEU A 56 12.35 15.32 12.20
C LEU A 56 12.75 16.54 11.38
N ARG A 57 14.06 16.76 11.21
CA ARG A 57 14.61 17.85 10.41
C ARG A 57 15.63 17.29 9.41
N PRO A 58 15.61 17.70 8.13
CA PRO A 58 16.56 17.21 7.15
C PRO A 58 18.01 17.56 7.52
N ALA A 59 18.89 16.57 7.46
CA ALA A 59 20.34 16.78 7.45
C ALA A 59 20.80 17.31 6.08
N THR A 60 21.79 18.20 6.06
CA THR A 60 22.37 18.71 4.82
C THR A 60 23.29 17.66 4.20
N LEU A 61 23.37 17.60 2.87
CA LEU A 61 24.25 16.68 2.13
C LEU A 61 25.74 16.80 2.54
N LEU A 62 26.14 17.96 3.05
CA LEU A 62 27.50 18.23 3.52
C LEU A 62 27.80 17.61 4.90
N SER A 63 26.78 17.21 5.65
CA SER A 63 26.92 16.76 7.04
C SER A 63 27.10 15.25 7.20
N LEU A 64 26.75 14.47 6.19
CA LEU A 64 26.83 13.00 6.22
C LEU A 64 27.47 12.49 4.93
N SER A 65 28.57 11.75 5.06
CA SER A 65 29.27 11.11 3.95
C SER A 65 28.47 9.93 3.37
N THR A 66 27.61 9.33 4.20
CA THR A 66 26.83 8.14 3.89
C THR A 66 25.36 8.41 4.21
N ARG A 67 24.46 7.93 3.34
CA ARG A 67 23.02 8.05 3.57
C ARG A 67 22.57 7.05 4.62
N GLU A 68 21.88 7.55 5.62
CA GLU A 68 21.26 6.75 6.68
C GLU A 68 19.75 6.70 6.47
N HIS A 69 19.16 5.53 6.70
CA HIS A 69 17.70 5.38 6.76
C HIS A 69 17.24 5.38 8.22
N ASN A 70 15.97 5.72 8.43
CA ASN A 70 15.40 5.78 9.75
C ASN A 70 15.17 4.35 10.30
N PRO A 71 15.86 3.95 11.38
CA PRO A 71 15.81 2.57 11.88
C PRO A 71 14.43 2.17 12.42
N LEU A 72 13.58 3.15 12.79
CA LEU A 72 12.22 2.87 13.26
C LEU A 72 11.36 2.18 12.19
N PHE A 73 11.71 2.34 10.91
CA PHE A 73 10.97 1.78 9.79
C PHE A 73 11.55 0.48 9.25
N GLU A 74 12.71 0.01 9.74
CA GLU A 74 13.36 -1.22 9.25
C GLU A 74 12.45 -2.44 9.36
N THR A 75 11.71 -2.56 10.47
CA THR A 75 10.80 -3.70 10.68
C THR A 75 9.58 -3.69 9.76
N TYR A 76 9.29 -2.56 9.10
CA TYR A 76 8.15 -2.38 8.20
C TYR A 76 8.56 -2.47 6.72
N LEU A 77 9.83 -2.17 6.43
CA LEU A 77 10.42 -2.20 5.10
C LEU A 77 10.98 -3.59 4.82
N LYS A 78 10.51 -4.23 3.76
CA LYS A 78 11.00 -5.53 3.30
C LYS A 78 12.38 -5.39 2.65
N THR A 79 12.54 -4.35 1.83
CA THR A 79 13.76 -4.11 1.07
C THR A 79 14.02 -2.61 1.03
N ILE A 80 15.25 -2.21 1.37
CA ILE A 80 15.79 -0.88 1.12
C ILE A 80 16.95 -1.06 0.14
N SER A 81 16.80 -0.60 -1.09
CA SER A 81 17.89 -0.66 -2.07
C SER A 81 18.22 0.74 -2.56
N TYR A 82 19.52 1.05 -2.57
CA TYR A 82 20.06 2.27 -3.14
C TYR A 82 20.45 1.99 -4.59
N ALA A 83 20.13 2.89 -5.51
CA ALA A 83 20.57 2.79 -6.91
C ALA A 83 22.07 3.12 -7.09
N ASP A 84 22.86 2.97 -6.03
CA ASP A 84 24.29 3.23 -6.00
C ASP A 84 25.05 2.04 -6.59
N GLY A 85 24.98 1.91 -7.92
CA GLY A 85 26.01 1.21 -8.67
C GLY A 85 27.17 2.18 -8.94
N PRO A 86 28.45 1.78 -8.78
CA PRO A 86 29.61 2.66 -8.96
C PRO A 86 29.86 3.19 -10.40
N THR A 87 28.92 3.01 -11.33
CA THR A 87 29.11 3.29 -12.77
C THR A 87 28.06 4.19 -13.39
N SER A 88 27.13 4.78 -12.61
CA SER A 88 26.08 5.64 -13.17
C SER A 88 26.57 7.08 -13.35
N THR A 89 26.91 7.46 -14.58
CA THR A 89 27.24 8.82 -15.03
C THR A 89 26.03 9.77 -15.09
N SER A 90 24.94 9.44 -14.39
CA SER A 90 23.71 10.23 -14.37
C SER A 90 23.85 11.42 -13.41
N THR A 91 23.67 12.63 -13.93
CA THR A 91 23.58 13.90 -13.19
C THR A 91 22.40 14.00 -12.21
N LYS A 92 21.51 13.00 -12.16
CA LYS A 92 20.42 12.93 -11.19
C LYS A 92 20.81 12.01 -10.03
N ALA A 93 20.77 12.56 -8.81
CA ALA A 93 21.03 11.81 -7.59
C ALA A 93 20.20 10.51 -7.55
N PRO A 94 20.83 9.35 -7.27
CA PRO A 94 20.17 8.05 -7.32
C PRO A 94 19.01 7.98 -6.31
N SER A 95 17.84 7.60 -6.81
CA SER A 95 16.65 7.39 -5.98
C SER A 95 16.75 6.07 -5.22
N ALA A 96 16.31 6.07 -3.95
CA ALA A 96 16.16 4.84 -3.19
C ALA A 96 14.90 4.07 -3.63
N HIS A 97 14.85 2.78 -3.35
CA HIS A 97 13.65 1.97 -3.50
C HIS A 97 13.29 1.36 -2.15
N LEU A 98 12.03 1.55 -1.77
CA LEU A 98 11.42 1.05 -0.55
C LEU A 98 10.32 0.07 -0.93
N GLU A 99 10.44 -1.18 -0.49
CA GLU A 99 9.37 -2.16 -0.62
C GLU A 99 8.74 -2.40 0.76
N MET A 100 7.42 -2.28 0.85
CA MET A 100 6.71 -2.48 2.12
C MET A 100 5.96 -3.81 2.18
N ASN A 101 5.97 -4.42 3.36
CA ASN A 101 5.16 -5.60 3.62
C ASN A 101 3.70 -5.20 3.88
N PRO A 102 2.72 -5.72 3.13
CA PRO A 102 1.36 -5.21 3.17
C PRO A 102 0.59 -5.62 4.44
N LYS A 103 0.99 -6.72 5.10
CA LYS A 103 0.42 -7.13 6.39
C LYS A 103 0.88 -6.18 7.49
N ILE A 104 2.19 -5.90 7.52
CA ILE A 104 2.84 -5.05 8.52
C ILE A 104 2.45 -3.58 8.30
N MET A 105 2.22 -3.18 7.05
CA MET A 105 1.75 -1.85 6.69
C MET A 105 0.44 -1.44 7.38
N ARG A 106 -0.57 -2.33 7.40
CA ARG A 106 -1.82 -2.00 8.10
C ARG A 106 -1.58 -1.74 9.59
N THR A 107 -0.66 -2.47 10.19
CA THR A 107 -0.26 -2.23 11.58
C THR A 107 0.41 -0.87 11.72
N LEU A 108 1.28 -0.46 10.79
CA LEU A 108 1.88 0.87 10.80
C LEU A 108 0.81 1.97 10.69
N LEU A 109 -0.08 1.92 9.71
CA LEU A 109 -1.12 2.92 9.51
C LEU A 109 -2.05 3.08 10.73
N THR A 110 -2.31 1.99 11.47
CA THR A 110 -3.23 1.98 12.61
C THR A 110 -2.56 2.26 13.95
N LYS A 111 -1.31 1.83 14.15
CA LYS A 111 -0.60 1.89 15.43
C LYS A 111 0.61 2.81 15.44
N CYS A 112 0.90 3.53 14.35
CA CYS A 112 2.04 4.43 14.27
C CYS A 112 1.93 5.54 15.34
N PRO A 113 2.94 5.66 16.23
CA PRO A 113 2.99 6.73 17.22
C PRO A 113 2.92 8.12 16.56
N PRO A 114 2.25 9.11 17.16
CA PRO A 114 2.17 10.46 16.60
C PRO A 114 3.54 11.09 16.31
N SER A 115 4.56 10.78 17.12
CA SER A 115 5.92 11.29 16.95
C SER A 115 6.60 10.84 15.67
N TRP A 116 6.19 9.71 15.07
CA TRP A 116 6.78 9.16 13.86
C TRP A 116 6.17 9.75 12.59
N ARG A 117 4.99 10.37 12.68
CA ARG A 117 4.25 10.90 11.51
C ARG A 117 4.96 12.03 10.78
N SER A 118 5.79 12.78 11.49
CA SER A 118 6.61 13.87 10.94
C SER A 118 8.05 13.45 10.63
N MET A 119 8.40 12.16 10.78
CA MET A 119 9.75 11.69 10.55
C MET A 119 10.02 11.37 9.07
N LEU A 120 11.23 11.68 8.64
CA LEU A 120 11.78 11.37 7.33
C LEU A 120 12.21 9.90 7.25
N ALA A 121 12.20 9.36 6.03
CA ALA A 121 12.70 8.02 5.73
C ALA A 121 14.23 7.94 5.71
N PHE A 122 14.89 9.02 5.23
CA PHE A 122 16.32 9.05 4.96
C PHE A 122 16.94 10.38 5.40
N GLN A 123 18.22 10.32 5.75
CA GLN A 123 19.09 11.48 5.94
C GLN A 123 20.46 11.25 5.30
N PRO A 124 20.97 12.21 4.48
CA PRO A 124 20.26 13.40 4.00
C PRO A 124 19.07 13.00 3.09
N PRO A 125 18.04 13.87 2.96
CA PRO A 125 16.85 13.57 2.17
C PRO A 125 17.17 13.15 0.73
N CYS A 126 16.53 12.09 0.26
CA CYS A 126 16.62 11.65 -1.14
C CYS A 126 15.27 11.23 -1.69
N SER A 127 15.07 11.43 -2.99
CA SER A 127 13.88 10.87 -3.64
C SER A 127 13.87 9.34 -3.53
N TYR A 128 12.69 8.77 -3.33
CA TYR A 128 12.53 7.32 -3.22
C TYR A 128 11.27 6.83 -3.93
N ASN A 129 11.31 5.60 -4.40
CA ASN A 129 10.15 4.90 -4.93
C ASN A 129 9.60 3.99 -3.84
N LEU A 130 8.36 4.21 -3.43
CA LEU A 130 7.64 3.36 -2.51
C LEU A 130 6.80 2.35 -3.29
N THR A 131 7.08 1.07 -3.09
CA THR A 131 6.30 -0.04 -3.61
C THR A 131 5.40 -0.60 -2.51
N MET A 132 4.10 -0.53 -2.74
CA MET A 132 3.07 -1.08 -1.87
C MET A 132 2.27 -2.17 -2.59
N PRO A 133 2.50 -3.45 -2.27
CA PRO A 133 1.62 -4.52 -2.69
C PRO A 133 0.30 -4.46 -1.91
N SER A 134 -0.78 -4.94 -2.51
CA SER A 134 -2.11 -5.04 -1.91
C SER A 134 -2.36 -6.47 -1.46
N LEU A 135 -3.05 -6.65 -0.33
CA LEU A 135 -3.64 -7.94 0.06
C LEU A 135 -5.00 -8.19 -0.60
N SER A 136 -5.35 -7.40 -1.61
CA SER A 136 -6.55 -7.59 -2.41
C SER A 136 -6.46 -8.84 -3.26
N VAL A 137 -7.60 -9.46 -3.55
CA VAL A 137 -7.75 -10.60 -4.48
C VAL A 137 -7.29 -10.25 -5.91
N PHE A 138 -7.03 -8.97 -6.18
CA PHE A 138 -6.64 -8.47 -7.50
C PHE A 138 -5.13 -8.24 -7.67
N ASP A 139 -4.29 -8.70 -6.73
CA ASP A 139 -2.82 -8.61 -6.75
C ASP A 139 -2.30 -7.24 -7.22
N ILE A 140 -2.81 -6.18 -6.61
CA ILE A 140 -2.51 -4.81 -7.01
C ILE A 140 -1.18 -4.40 -6.39
N THR A 141 -0.25 -3.90 -7.20
CA THR A 141 0.98 -3.29 -6.71
C THR A 141 1.03 -1.84 -7.16
N VAL A 142 1.15 -0.92 -6.21
CA VAL A 142 1.32 0.52 -6.48
C VAL A 142 2.79 0.87 -6.30
N LYS A 143 3.36 1.58 -7.26
CA LYS A 143 4.70 2.16 -7.18
C LYS A 143 4.56 3.67 -7.29
N GLU A 144 4.98 4.40 -6.26
CA GLU A 144 4.86 5.85 -6.21
C GLU A 144 6.21 6.48 -5.87
N LYS A 145 6.56 7.55 -6.58
CA LYS A 145 7.77 8.31 -6.31
C LYS A 145 7.47 9.42 -5.31
N HIS A 146 8.29 9.53 -4.29
CA HIS A 146 8.18 10.56 -3.26
C HIS A 146 9.48 11.36 -3.14
N GLU A 147 9.33 12.61 -2.71
CA GLU A 147 10.44 13.48 -2.42
C GLU A 147 10.99 13.19 -1.02
N GLY A 148 12.30 13.27 -0.85
CA GLY A 148 12.96 12.82 0.39
C GLY A 148 12.65 13.64 1.63
N HIS A 149 12.14 14.86 1.45
CA HIS A 149 11.75 15.75 2.55
C HIS A 149 10.31 15.50 3.03
N VAL A 150 9.56 14.65 2.32
CA VAL A 150 8.20 14.26 2.72
C VAL A 150 8.30 13.20 3.82
N PRO A 151 7.63 13.38 4.97
CA PRO A 151 7.59 12.36 6.01
C PRO A 151 7.09 11.03 5.46
N ILE A 152 7.73 9.94 5.87
CA ILE A 152 7.45 8.61 5.31
C ILE A 152 5.98 8.21 5.51
N MET A 153 5.37 8.60 6.63
CA MET A 153 3.97 8.28 6.90
C MET A 153 3.01 8.96 5.92
N VAL A 154 3.34 10.15 5.42
CA VAL A 154 2.52 10.82 4.40
C VAL A 154 2.58 10.05 3.08
N ALA A 155 3.78 9.61 2.67
CA ALA A 155 3.95 8.78 1.48
C ALA A 155 3.20 7.46 1.58
N VAL A 156 3.28 6.81 2.74
CA VAL A 156 2.59 5.56 3.07
C VAL A 156 1.07 5.70 3.01
N GLU A 157 0.52 6.76 3.60
CA GLU A 157 -0.93 7.02 3.57
C GLU A 157 -1.44 7.29 2.15
N LEU A 158 -0.68 8.05 1.35
CA LEU A 158 -1.00 8.31 -0.05
C LEU A 158 -1.00 7.02 -0.88
N ALA A 159 0.06 6.22 -0.77
CA ALA A 159 0.16 4.96 -1.48
C ALA A 159 -0.95 3.97 -1.05
N SER A 160 -1.31 3.94 0.25
CA SER A 160 -2.46 3.15 0.73
C SER A 160 -3.78 3.58 0.07
N LYS A 161 -4.06 4.89 0.02
CA LYS A 161 -5.26 5.43 -0.65
C LYS A 161 -5.29 5.07 -2.13
N ARG A 162 -4.14 5.12 -2.82
CA ARG A 162 -4.06 4.72 -4.23
C ARG A 162 -4.33 3.22 -4.43
N VAL A 163 -3.81 2.36 -3.55
CA VAL A 163 -4.09 0.92 -3.59
C VAL A 163 -5.59 0.65 -3.47
N GLU A 164 -6.28 1.34 -2.56
CA GLU A 164 -7.73 1.21 -2.36
C GLU A 164 -8.52 1.69 -3.58
N GLN A 165 -8.14 2.84 -4.16
CA GLN A 165 -8.77 3.36 -5.37
C GLN A 165 -8.63 2.40 -6.56
N GLU A 166 -7.45 1.79 -6.74
CA GLU A 166 -7.25 0.78 -7.79
C GLU A 166 -8.05 -0.50 -7.53
N ALA A 167 -8.15 -0.92 -6.27
CA ALA A 167 -8.98 -2.08 -5.90
C ALA A 167 -10.45 -1.83 -6.22
N GLU A 168 -10.95 -0.63 -5.92
CA GLU A 168 -12.33 -0.25 -6.19
C GLU A 168 -12.60 -0.11 -7.70
N ARG A 169 -11.66 0.46 -8.46
CA ARG A 169 -11.74 0.50 -9.93
C ARG A 169 -11.85 -0.90 -10.54
N LYS A 170 -11.04 -1.86 -10.08
CA LYS A 170 -11.10 -3.24 -10.57
C LYS A 170 -12.41 -3.94 -10.18
N ARG A 171 -12.90 -3.72 -8.94
CA ARG A 171 -14.20 -4.24 -8.50
C ARG A 171 -15.34 -3.74 -9.38
N ASN A 172 -15.37 -2.44 -9.66
CA ASN A 172 -16.42 -1.83 -10.48
C ASN A 172 -16.40 -2.31 -11.94
N ARG A 173 -15.20 -2.54 -12.51
CA ARG A 173 -15.07 -3.16 -13.84
C ARG A 173 -15.68 -4.57 -13.88
N ARG A 174 -15.45 -5.37 -12.84
CA ARG A 174 -16.00 -6.73 -12.74
C ARG A 174 -17.53 -6.70 -12.63
N ILE A 175 -18.08 -5.86 -11.76
CA ILE A 175 -19.53 -5.72 -11.59
C ILE A 175 -20.19 -5.29 -12.90
N SER A 176 -19.58 -4.34 -13.61
CA SER A 176 -20.05 -3.88 -14.93
C SER A 176 -20.04 -5.02 -15.96
N LEU A 177 -18.94 -5.79 -16.03
CA LEU A 177 -18.81 -6.92 -16.95
C LEU A 177 -19.81 -8.04 -16.63
N ASP A 178 -19.98 -8.39 -15.35
CA ASP A 178 -20.95 -9.39 -14.92
C ASP A 178 -22.39 -8.95 -15.23
N SER A 179 -22.70 -7.66 -15.07
CA SER A 179 -24.00 -7.09 -15.46
C SER A 179 -24.22 -7.18 -16.98
N ALA A 180 -23.21 -6.83 -17.78
CA ALA A 180 -23.29 -6.90 -19.24
C ALA A 180 -23.46 -8.34 -19.75
N LEU A 181 -22.77 -9.31 -19.13
CA LEU A 181 -22.93 -10.73 -19.45
C LEU A 181 -24.33 -11.23 -19.07
N ARG A 182 -24.83 -10.90 -17.88
CA ARG A 182 -26.21 -11.24 -17.47
C ARG A 182 -27.25 -10.67 -18.44
N GLY A 183 -27.09 -9.41 -18.86
CA GLY A 183 -27.95 -8.79 -19.87
C GLY A 183 -27.92 -9.52 -21.22
N ARG A 184 -26.73 -9.90 -21.71
CA ARG A 184 -26.60 -10.69 -22.95
C ARG A 184 -27.27 -12.06 -22.85
N PHE A 185 -27.12 -12.76 -21.72
CA PHE A 185 -27.77 -14.06 -21.53
C PHE A 185 -29.30 -13.95 -21.42
N ALA A 186 -29.82 -12.87 -20.82
CA ALA A 186 -31.26 -12.61 -20.79
C ALA A 186 -31.82 -12.38 -22.21
N LEU A 187 -31.16 -11.57 -23.03
CA LEU A 187 -31.56 -11.30 -24.42
C LEU A 187 -31.50 -12.57 -25.30
N VAL A 188 -30.48 -13.42 -25.12
CA VAL A 188 -30.38 -14.71 -25.83
C VAL A 188 -31.51 -15.65 -25.42
N ARG A 189 -31.90 -15.65 -24.13
CA ARG A 189 -33.02 -16.46 -23.64
C ARG A 189 -34.36 -15.97 -24.18
N GLU A 190 -34.60 -14.66 -24.20
CA GLU A 190 -35.81 -14.06 -24.77
C GLU A 190 -35.89 -14.27 -26.30
N GLY A 191 -34.77 -14.10 -27.02
CA GLY A 191 -34.72 -14.37 -28.46
C GLY A 191 -34.96 -15.84 -28.82
N ARG A 192 -34.65 -16.77 -27.92
CA ARG A 192 -34.97 -18.20 -28.09
C ARG A 192 -36.47 -18.48 -27.88
N LEU A 193 -37.08 -17.85 -26.87
CA LEU A 193 -38.51 -17.98 -26.59
C LEU A 193 -39.39 -17.35 -27.68
N VAL A 194 -38.97 -16.23 -28.28
CA VAL A 194 -39.69 -15.60 -29.40
C VAL A 194 -39.67 -16.51 -30.65
N LYS A 195 -38.53 -17.15 -30.95
CA LYS A 195 -38.42 -18.10 -32.06
C LYS A 195 -39.22 -19.39 -31.84
N GLU A 196 -39.31 -19.88 -30.60
CA GLU A 196 -40.18 -21.01 -30.26
C GLU A 196 -41.68 -20.65 -30.34
N GLY A 197 -42.06 -19.43 -29.94
CA GLY A 197 -43.44 -18.93 -30.06
C GLY A 197 -43.91 -18.69 -31.50
N GLU A 198 -43.03 -18.25 -32.39
CA GLU A 198 -43.34 -18.10 -33.82
C GLU A 198 -43.34 -19.44 -34.59
N GLY A 199 -42.52 -20.40 -34.16
CA GLY A 199 -42.55 -21.77 -34.69
C GLY A 199 -43.86 -22.51 -34.37
N LEU A 200 -44.46 -22.24 -33.20
CA LEU A 200 -45.70 -22.89 -32.77
C LEU A 200 -46.96 -22.32 -33.44
N LYS A 201 -46.93 -21.08 -33.96
CA LYS A 201 -48.05 -20.47 -34.70
C LYS A 201 -48.14 -20.90 -36.17
N ARG A 202 -47.09 -21.50 -36.74
CA ARG A 202 -47.11 -22.04 -38.13
C ARG A 202 -47.51 -23.53 -38.23
N ARG A 203 -47.78 -24.20 -37.10
CA ARG A 203 -48.20 -25.62 -37.05
C ARG A 203 -49.60 -25.81 -36.45
N ARG A 204 -50.51 -24.85 -36.66
CA ARG A 204 -51.94 -25.02 -36.34
C ARG A 204 -52.76 -24.99 -37.62
N GLY A 205 -52.63 -26.07 -38.38
CA GLY A 205 -53.34 -26.26 -39.63
C GLY A 205 -52.81 -27.46 -40.39
N GLU A 206 -52.82 -28.64 -39.75
CA GLU A 206 -53.02 -29.93 -40.43
C GLU A 206 -53.11 -31.04 -39.38
N ASN A 207 -54.27 -31.71 -39.39
CA ASN A 207 -54.53 -32.96 -38.69
C ASN A 207 -53.71 -34.08 -39.34
N GLY A 208 -53.25 -35.02 -38.52
CA GLY A 208 -52.69 -36.28 -38.99
C GLY A 208 -52.22 -37.11 -37.81
N ASP A 209 -53.06 -38.05 -37.42
CA ASP A 209 -52.85 -39.06 -36.37
C ASP A 209 -51.54 -39.84 -36.57
N GLY A 210 -50.87 -40.17 -35.47
CA GLY A 210 -49.68 -41.00 -35.49
C GLY A 210 -49.17 -41.30 -34.08
N ASP A 211 -49.59 -42.45 -33.56
CA ASP A 211 -49.02 -43.11 -32.37
C ASP A 211 -47.52 -43.36 -32.55
N GLY A 212 -46.74 -43.14 -31.49
CA GLY A 212 -45.30 -43.41 -31.49
C GLY A 212 -44.65 -43.14 -30.14
N ASP A 213 -44.57 -44.17 -29.32
CA ASP A 213 -43.71 -44.28 -28.13
C ASP A 213 -42.24 -43.96 -28.48
N GLY A 214 -41.53 -43.26 -27.59
CA GLY A 214 -40.12 -42.96 -27.78
C GLY A 214 -39.52 -42.06 -26.71
N ASP A 215 -39.22 -42.65 -25.55
CA ASP A 215 -38.39 -42.06 -24.51
C ASP A 215 -36.97 -41.79 -25.02
N GLY A 216 -36.47 -40.57 -24.83
CA GLY A 216 -35.10 -40.21 -25.23
C GLY A 216 -34.69 -38.79 -24.83
N GLU A 217 -34.21 -38.61 -23.60
CA GLU A 217 -33.54 -37.39 -23.14
C GLU A 217 -32.30 -37.06 -24.01
N PRO A 218 -32.15 -35.83 -24.54
CA PRO A 218 -30.95 -35.44 -25.26
C PRO A 218 -29.84 -35.01 -24.27
N SER A 219 -28.98 -35.97 -23.93
CA SER A 219 -27.70 -35.86 -23.20
C SER A 219 -26.66 -34.90 -23.82
N GLY A 220 -27.01 -34.08 -24.83
CA GLY A 220 -26.06 -33.22 -25.55
C GLY A 220 -25.84 -31.83 -24.95
N VAL A 221 -26.75 -31.33 -24.12
CA VAL A 221 -26.70 -29.93 -23.63
C VAL A 221 -25.71 -29.76 -22.46
N MET A 222 -25.49 -30.82 -21.67
CA MET A 222 -24.52 -30.82 -20.57
C MET A 222 -23.08 -30.99 -21.08
N GLU A 223 -22.88 -31.78 -22.14
CA GLU A 223 -21.58 -31.99 -22.80
C GLU A 223 -21.05 -30.68 -23.42
N ALA A 224 -21.93 -29.92 -24.09
CA ALA A 224 -21.60 -28.62 -24.67
C ALA A 224 -21.24 -27.57 -23.60
N ARG A 225 -21.85 -27.65 -22.42
CA ARG A 225 -21.54 -26.78 -21.27
C ARG A 225 -20.18 -27.11 -20.64
N ARG A 226 -19.77 -28.39 -20.58
CA ARG A 226 -18.44 -28.77 -20.07
C ARG A 226 -17.31 -28.30 -20.98
N ARG A 227 -17.45 -28.45 -22.30
CA ARG A 227 -16.40 -28.02 -23.26
C ARG A 227 -16.19 -26.50 -23.29
N ALA A 228 -17.23 -25.70 -23.07
CA ALA A 228 -17.09 -24.24 -23.02
C ALA A 228 -16.31 -23.74 -21.78
N ILE A 229 -16.32 -24.51 -20.68
CA ILE A 229 -15.61 -24.15 -19.44
C ILE A 229 -14.11 -24.50 -19.54
N GLU A 230 -13.75 -25.62 -20.18
CA GLU A 230 -12.35 -26.00 -20.37
C GLU A 230 -11.57 -25.02 -21.27
N ILE A 231 -12.22 -24.48 -22.32
CA ILE A 231 -11.59 -23.49 -23.21
C ILE A 231 -11.33 -22.16 -22.49
N ALA A 232 -12.18 -21.79 -21.51
CA ALA A 232 -12.02 -20.53 -20.77
C ALA A 232 -10.89 -20.59 -19.72
N ILE A 233 -10.50 -21.79 -19.27
CA ILE A 233 -9.48 -21.98 -18.23
C ILE A 233 -8.09 -22.23 -18.85
N GLY A 234 -8.01 -22.79 -20.06
CA GLY A 234 -6.75 -23.12 -20.73
C GLY A 234 -6.04 -21.99 -21.48
N SER A 235 -6.58 -20.77 -21.52
CA SER A 235 -6.04 -19.66 -22.35
C SER A 235 -5.37 -18.52 -21.56
N SER A 236 -4.95 -18.78 -20.32
CA SER A 236 -4.08 -17.89 -19.54
C SER A 236 -2.81 -18.63 -19.14
N GLY A 237 -1.94 -18.85 -20.12
CA GLY A 237 -0.53 -19.21 -19.97
C GLY A 237 0.30 -18.25 -20.80
#